data_AF-A0A535TEQ9-F1
#
_entry.id   AF-A0A535TEQ9-F1
#
_cell.length_a   1.000
_cell.length_b   1.000
_cell.length_c   1.000
_cell.angle_alpha   90.00
_cell.angle_beta   90.00
_cell.angle_gamma   90.00
#
_symmetry.space_group_name_H-M   'P 1'
#
loop_
_entity.id
_entity.type
_entity.pdbx_description
1 polymer ?
#
loop_
_entity_poly.entity_id
_entity_poly.type
_entity_poly.pdbx_seq_one_letter_code
_entity_poly.pdbx_strand_id
1 'polypeptide(L)'
;MTLGSQSEPACPSAPAPEEVAAPDYPQARWIPAAAGNFSVANRPHDCPVDMIVIHDTEVPIAQAVRIFQDPIMQRSANYIVSASGQIVQMVHETDIAWHAGNWDYNTRAIGIEHEGYAWTPGSFSKAEYQASAHLAASICSRWGVPMDRTHVIGHFQVPDDHHPGLFGGESHRTDPGPYWDWSYYLSLAASDARALPSPPRMMVDPVAVNGLDSATVTWQPARSCRLPILGYTVLAEPGDLSSYLPATATSATFNNLQSGTIYTFTVTAIDGNGQDSLTSNAVIPGRCNAVELSALGNSPQPYGSKVLLHGAATGCRIPRYAFALLSPGSGTWTLARPYSSAPVFYWRTTGYASGTYSIRLMVRDARGPGTYSSVLGSYDGYLDAIYTVTATPNSSVAVSPEFIRHFSA
;
A
#
# COMPACT_ATOMS: atom_id res chain seq x y z
N MET A 1 -27.90 -2.33 17.85
CA MET A 1 -28.05 -3.06 16.59
C MET A 1 -26.65 -3.21 16.02
N THR A 2 -26.17 -4.44 15.93
CA THR A 2 -24.79 -4.81 15.58
C THR A 2 -24.48 -4.36 14.15
N LEU A 3 -23.45 -3.52 14.00
CA LEU A 3 -22.90 -3.12 12.70
C LEU A 3 -22.39 -4.40 12.00
N GLY A 4 -22.97 -4.70 10.84
CA GLY A 4 -22.48 -5.76 9.95
C GLY A 4 -21.07 -5.43 9.48
N SER A 5 -20.25 -6.47 9.36
CA SER A 5 -18.88 -6.39 8.85
C SER A 5 -18.86 -5.73 7.48
N GLN A 6 -18.41 -4.48 7.41
CA GLN A 6 -17.94 -3.91 6.16
C GLN A 6 -16.66 -4.64 5.76
N SER A 7 -16.53 -5.00 4.49
CA SER A 7 -15.24 -5.24 3.87
C SER A 7 -14.33 -4.03 4.12
N GLU A 8 -13.07 -4.26 4.48
CA GLU A 8 -12.10 -3.19 4.77
C GLU A 8 -12.12 -2.07 3.71
N PRO A 9 -12.08 -0.78 4.09
CA PRO A 9 -11.95 0.29 3.11
C PRO A 9 -10.58 0.19 2.41
N ALA A 10 -10.59 0.38 1.09
CA ALA A 10 -9.39 0.31 0.25
C ALA A 10 -8.36 1.43 0.53
N CYS A 11 -8.71 2.44 1.33
CA CYS A 11 -7.82 3.52 1.73
C CYS A 11 -7.87 3.76 3.25
N PRO A 12 -6.74 4.13 3.86
CA PRO A 12 -6.67 4.41 5.29
C PRO A 12 -7.57 5.58 5.68
N SER A 13 -8.19 5.48 6.86
CA SER A 13 -9.12 6.48 7.42
C SER A 13 -8.60 7.12 8.72
N ALA A 14 -7.28 7.13 8.93
CA ALA A 14 -6.68 7.61 10.17
C ALA A 14 -6.56 9.15 10.19
N PRO A 15 -6.77 9.82 11.34
CA PRO A 15 -6.57 11.26 11.49
C PRO A 15 -5.08 11.63 11.37
N ALA A 16 -4.79 12.85 10.92
CA ALA A 16 -3.43 13.27 10.58
C ALA A 16 -2.59 13.83 11.73
N PRO A 17 -1.26 13.66 11.69
CA PRO A 17 -0.35 14.35 12.61
C PRO A 17 -0.22 15.85 12.27
N GLU A 18 0.13 16.65 13.28
CA GLU A 18 0.27 18.10 13.19
C GLU A 18 1.71 18.49 12.77
N GLU A 19 1.97 18.68 11.47
CA GLU A 19 3.27 19.15 10.94
C GLU A 19 3.10 20.42 10.08
N VAL A 20 4.10 21.32 10.10
CA VAL A 20 4.07 22.58 9.33
C VAL A 20 4.67 22.34 7.94
N ALA A 21 3.87 21.75 7.05
CA ALA A 21 4.25 21.54 5.65
C ALA A 21 3.89 22.75 4.76
N ALA A 22 4.67 22.95 3.69
CA ALA A 22 4.43 23.99 2.68
C ALA A 22 3.25 23.59 1.76
N PRO A 23 2.44 24.51 1.26
CA PRO A 23 1.28 24.17 0.44
C PRO A 23 1.69 23.51 -0.90
N ASP A 24 0.90 22.56 -1.38
CA ASP A 24 1.09 21.88 -2.67
C ASP A 24 0.94 22.85 -3.85
N TYR A 25 0.11 23.89 -3.67
CA TYR A 25 -0.02 24.99 -4.61
C TYR A 25 0.74 26.22 -4.10
N PRO A 26 1.85 26.63 -4.74
CA PRO A 26 2.75 27.66 -4.18
C PRO A 26 2.12 29.03 -3.93
N GLN A 27 1.04 29.39 -4.62
CA GLN A 27 0.35 30.66 -4.41
C GLN A 27 -0.69 30.59 -3.27
N ALA A 28 -0.97 29.41 -2.72
CA ALA A 28 -1.87 29.27 -1.60
C ALA A 28 -1.19 29.68 -0.29
N ARG A 29 -1.99 30.19 0.65
CA ARG A 29 -1.59 30.29 2.06
C ARG A 29 -1.95 28.99 2.78
N TRP A 30 -0.98 28.34 3.39
CA TRP A 30 -1.23 27.17 4.22
C TRP A 30 -1.90 27.56 5.54
N ILE A 31 -3.12 27.07 5.79
CA ILE A 31 -3.81 27.14 7.08
C ILE A 31 -4.49 25.79 7.30
N PRO A 32 -3.90 24.89 8.10
CA PRO A 32 -4.37 23.50 8.16
C PRO A 32 -5.77 23.40 8.78
N ALA A 33 -6.57 22.47 8.27
CA ALA A 33 -7.77 21.99 8.94
C ALA A 33 -7.41 21.20 10.21
N ALA A 34 -8.38 21.00 11.10
CA ALA A 34 -8.16 20.15 12.27
C ALA A 34 -7.83 18.71 11.84
N ALA A 35 -6.87 18.08 12.52
CA ALA A 35 -6.44 16.70 12.26
C ALA A 35 -7.58 15.65 12.22
N GLY A 36 -8.67 15.92 12.93
CA GLY A 36 -9.87 15.07 12.96
C GLY A 36 -10.90 15.34 11.87
N ASN A 37 -10.61 16.23 10.91
CA ASN A 37 -11.51 16.63 9.82
C ASN A 37 -11.07 16.11 8.43
N PHE A 38 -10.03 15.27 8.37
CA PHE A 38 -9.54 14.65 7.14
C PHE A 38 -8.85 13.31 7.46
N SER A 39 -8.55 12.51 6.44
CA SER A 39 -7.83 11.24 6.60
C SER A 39 -6.45 11.28 5.94
N VAL A 40 -5.44 10.73 6.61
CA VAL A 40 -4.11 10.54 6.04
C VAL A 40 -4.18 9.51 4.92
N ALA A 41 -3.53 9.79 3.80
CA ALA A 41 -3.34 8.82 2.73
C ALA A 41 -1.95 8.92 2.12
N ASN A 42 -1.61 7.93 1.28
CA ASN A 42 -0.38 7.93 0.49
C ASN A 42 -0.74 8.01 -1.00
N ARG A 43 -1.40 9.09 -1.42
CA ARG A 43 -1.82 9.24 -2.83
C ARG A 43 -0.60 9.51 -3.73
N PRO A 44 -0.48 8.88 -4.91
CA PRO A 44 -1.52 8.11 -5.60
C PRO A 44 -1.63 6.62 -5.19
N HIS A 45 -0.65 6.04 -4.47
CA HIS A 45 -0.53 4.60 -4.20
C HIS A 45 -1.84 3.88 -3.78
N ASP A 46 -2.61 4.48 -2.86
CA ASP A 46 -3.86 3.89 -2.36
C ASP A 46 -5.11 4.47 -3.05
N CYS A 47 -5.12 5.78 -3.27
CA CYS A 47 -6.30 6.61 -3.52
C CYS A 47 -6.00 7.70 -4.58
N PRO A 48 -5.79 7.35 -5.85
CA PRO A 48 -5.38 8.34 -6.84
C PRO A 48 -6.45 9.40 -7.07
N VAL A 49 -6.00 10.65 -7.15
CA VAL A 49 -6.84 11.79 -7.51
C VAL A 49 -7.18 11.71 -8.99
N ASP A 50 -8.47 11.71 -9.29
CA ASP A 50 -8.98 11.79 -10.66
C ASP A 50 -10.09 12.81 -10.88
N MET A 51 -10.43 13.58 -9.85
CA MET A 51 -11.57 14.49 -9.87
C MET A 51 -11.29 15.79 -9.11
N ILE A 52 -12.00 16.84 -9.49
CA ILE A 52 -12.14 18.08 -8.73
C ILE A 52 -13.63 18.27 -8.43
N VAL A 53 -13.96 18.54 -7.18
CA VAL A 53 -15.32 18.93 -6.77
C VAL A 53 -15.31 20.41 -6.38
N ILE A 54 -16.16 21.18 -7.06
CA ILE A 54 -16.38 22.60 -6.84
C ILE A 54 -17.52 22.76 -5.85
N HIS A 55 -17.28 23.57 -4.83
CA HIS A 55 -18.22 23.91 -3.76
C HIS A 55 -18.34 25.43 -3.62
N ASP A 56 -19.32 25.87 -2.85
CA ASP A 56 -19.32 27.18 -2.23
C ASP A 56 -19.48 27.06 -0.71
N THR A 57 -18.93 28.03 0.01
CA THR A 57 -18.79 27.94 1.47
C THR A 57 -20.08 28.23 2.24
N GLU A 58 -21.06 28.90 1.63
CA GLU A 58 -22.26 29.49 2.28
C GLU A 58 -21.93 30.45 3.45
N VAL A 59 -20.67 30.89 3.57
CA VAL A 59 -20.14 31.81 4.60
C VAL A 59 -18.89 32.54 4.09
N PRO A 60 -18.50 33.70 4.66
CA PRO A 60 -17.23 34.34 4.32
C PRO A 60 -16.00 33.45 4.62
N ILE A 61 -14.91 33.63 3.87
CA ILE A 61 -13.72 32.74 3.95
C ILE A 61 -13.15 32.61 5.36
N ALA A 62 -13.12 33.71 6.13
CA ALA A 62 -12.61 33.68 7.50
C ALA A 62 -13.44 32.77 8.42
N GLN A 63 -14.74 32.63 8.14
CA GLN A 63 -15.62 31.72 8.86
C GLN A 63 -15.47 30.28 8.37
N ALA A 64 -15.34 30.05 7.06
CA ALA A 64 -15.07 28.73 6.50
C ALA A 64 -13.78 28.11 7.08
N VAL A 65 -12.71 28.91 7.16
CA VAL A 65 -11.44 28.49 7.79
C VAL A 65 -11.67 28.08 9.26
N ARG A 66 -12.40 28.88 10.04
CA ARG A 66 -12.71 28.53 11.45
C ARG A 66 -13.51 27.25 11.57
N ILE A 67 -14.46 27.01 10.66
CA ILE A 67 -15.24 25.78 10.63
C ILE A 67 -14.34 24.57 10.39
N PHE A 68 -13.44 24.62 9.42
CA PHE A 68 -12.55 23.49 9.13
C PHE A 68 -11.44 23.30 10.18
N GLN A 69 -11.12 24.33 10.97
CA GLN A 69 -10.23 24.24 12.13
C GLN A 69 -10.91 23.75 13.40
N ASP A 70 -12.24 23.65 13.42
CA ASP A 70 -12.97 23.11 14.57
C ASP A 70 -13.00 21.58 14.50
N PRO A 71 -12.35 20.86 15.45
CA PRO A 71 -12.22 19.40 15.41
C PRO A 71 -13.55 18.64 15.56
N ILE A 72 -14.65 19.32 15.94
CA ILE A 72 -15.98 18.66 16.04
C ILE A 72 -16.79 18.73 14.73
N MET A 73 -16.33 19.48 13.73
CA MET A 73 -17.13 19.72 12.51
C MET A 73 -17.14 18.55 11.52
N GLN A 74 -16.14 17.66 11.60
CA GLN A 74 -15.98 16.46 10.77
C GLN A 74 -16.14 16.76 9.27
N ARG A 75 -15.54 17.86 8.82
CA ARG A 75 -15.55 18.30 7.42
C ARG A 75 -14.36 19.21 7.13
N SER A 76 -13.90 19.17 5.89
CA SER A 76 -12.80 20.00 5.40
C SER A 76 -12.85 20.06 3.87
N ALA A 77 -12.08 20.96 3.28
CA ALA A 77 -11.75 20.95 1.87
C ALA A 77 -10.23 21.10 1.69
N ASN A 78 -9.70 20.73 0.53
CA ASN A 78 -8.28 20.93 0.25
C ASN A 78 -7.98 22.43 0.12
N TYR A 79 -8.84 23.17 -0.59
CA TYR A 79 -8.66 24.59 -0.87
C TYR A 79 -9.92 25.40 -0.59
N ILE A 80 -9.73 26.67 -0.21
CA ILE A 80 -10.76 27.71 -0.21
C ILE A 80 -10.26 28.90 -1.03
N VAL A 81 -11.11 29.43 -1.91
CA VAL A 81 -10.84 30.62 -2.73
C VAL A 81 -11.73 31.76 -2.22
N SER A 82 -11.14 32.92 -1.94
CA SER A 82 -11.90 34.11 -1.55
C SER A 82 -12.51 34.83 -2.75
N ALA A 83 -13.46 35.72 -2.48
CA ALA A 83 -14.00 36.63 -3.48
C ALA A 83 -12.94 37.55 -4.11
N SER A 84 -11.78 37.75 -3.48
CA SER A 84 -10.64 38.50 -4.03
C SER A 84 -9.64 37.63 -4.81
N GLY A 85 -9.85 36.32 -4.89
CA GLY A 85 -8.94 35.37 -5.54
C GLY A 85 -7.79 34.90 -4.65
N GLN A 86 -7.81 35.18 -3.34
CA GLN A 86 -6.85 34.60 -2.41
C GLN A 86 -7.16 33.13 -2.21
N ILE A 87 -6.14 32.27 -2.29
CA ILE A 87 -6.28 30.83 -2.07
C ILE A 87 -5.71 30.47 -0.69
N VAL A 88 -6.48 29.71 0.09
CA VAL A 88 -6.05 29.06 1.32
C VAL A 88 -6.05 27.56 1.07
N GLN A 89 -4.96 26.87 1.41
CA GLN A 89 -4.90 25.42 1.41
C GLN A 89 -5.00 24.91 2.85
N MET A 90 -5.89 23.94 3.07
CA MET A 90 -6.20 23.41 4.41
C MET A 90 -5.93 21.92 4.59
N VAL A 91 -5.92 21.15 3.51
CA VAL A 91 -5.56 19.71 3.50
C VAL A 91 -4.63 19.46 2.32
N HIS A 92 -3.57 18.69 2.53
CA HIS A 92 -2.68 18.29 1.45
C HIS A 92 -3.41 17.47 0.41
N GLU A 93 -3.03 17.60 -0.86
CA GLU A 93 -3.64 16.82 -1.95
C GLU A 93 -3.33 15.32 -1.82
N THR A 94 -2.25 14.97 -1.12
CA THR A 94 -1.88 13.59 -0.77
C THR A 94 -2.76 12.98 0.32
N ASP A 95 -3.52 13.80 1.05
CA ASP A 95 -4.48 13.41 2.07
C ASP A 95 -5.92 13.58 1.58
N ILE A 96 -6.87 13.02 2.33
CA ILE A 96 -8.29 12.92 1.98
C ILE A 96 -9.09 13.96 2.77
N ALA A 97 -9.40 15.10 2.16
CA ALA A 97 -10.36 16.06 2.73
C ALA A 97 -11.78 15.47 2.74
N TRP A 98 -12.58 15.85 3.74
CA TRP A 98 -13.96 15.37 3.92
C TRP A 98 -14.96 16.43 3.42
N HIS A 99 -15.06 16.59 2.10
CA HIS A 99 -15.82 17.68 1.47
C HIS A 99 -17.11 17.24 0.78
N ALA A 100 -17.18 16.00 0.29
CA ALA A 100 -18.21 15.58 -0.67
C ALA A 100 -19.43 14.88 -0.04
N GLY A 101 -19.39 14.57 1.27
CA GLY A 101 -20.42 13.74 1.90
C GLY A 101 -20.61 12.36 1.26
N ASN A 102 -19.58 11.85 0.58
CA ASN A 102 -19.53 10.55 -0.06
C ASN A 102 -18.07 10.07 -0.06
N TRP A 103 -17.80 8.89 0.51
CA TRP A 103 -16.43 8.42 0.69
C TRP A 103 -15.73 8.12 -0.65
N ASP A 104 -16.42 7.55 -1.63
CA ASP A 104 -15.85 7.29 -2.96
C ASP A 104 -15.38 8.58 -3.64
N TYR A 105 -16.07 9.70 -3.42
CA TYR A 105 -15.71 10.97 -4.00
C TYR A 105 -14.60 11.68 -3.20
N ASN A 106 -14.67 11.64 -1.86
CA ASN A 106 -13.59 12.18 -1.02
C ASN A 106 -12.24 11.53 -1.36
N THR A 107 -12.21 10.21 -1.58
CA THR A 107 -10.99 9.43 -1.80
C THR A 107 -10.28 9.72 -3.12
N ARG A 108 -10.99 10.21 -4.14
CA ARG A 108 -10.48 10.45 -5.50
C ARG A 108 -10.55 11.90 -5.96
N ALA A 109 -11.07 12.81 -5.13
CA ALA A 109 -11.22 14.22 -5.50
C ALA A 109 -10.37 15.17 -4.68
N ILE A 110 -10.10 16.33 -5.29
CA ILE A 110 -9.68 17.55 -4.60
C ILE A 110 -10.90 18.46 -4.47
N GLY A 111 -11.23 18.83 -3.23
CA GLY A 111 -12.32 19.76 -2.93
C GLY A 111 -11.85 21.22 -2.96
N ILE A 112 -12.53 22.06 -3.75
CA ILE A 112 -12.28 23.50 -3.83
C ILE A 112 -13.54 24.26 -3.45
N GLU A 113 -13.48 24.95 -2.31
CA GLU A 113 -14.52 25.83 -1.77
C GLU A 113 -14.37 27.25 -2.31
N HIS A 114 -15.49 27.89 -2.65
CA HIS A 114 -15.53 29.28 -3.14
C HIS A 114 -16.34 30.14 -2.18
N GLU A 115 -15.83 31.31 -1.82
CA GLU A 115 -16.52 32.25 -0.95
C GLU A 115 -17.78 32.78 -1.63
N GLY A 116 -18.93 32.25 -1.23
CA GLY A 116 -20.19 32.60 -1.85
C GLY A 116 -21.38 31.87 -1.26
N TYR A 117 -22.49 31.95 -1.99
CA TYR A 117 -23.79 31.38 -1.64
C TYR A 117 -24.44 30.83 -2.91
N ALA A 118 -24.75 29.54 -2.95
CA ALA A 118 -25.25 28.81 -4.13
C ALA A 118 -26.43 29.51 -4.82
N TRP A 119 -27.33 30.09 -4.01
CA TRP A 119 -28.61 30.65 -4.47
C TRP A 119 -28.64 32.19 -4.53
N THR A 120 -27.48 32.85 -4.51
CA THR A 120 -27.38 34.32 -4.64
C THR A 120 -26.79 34.72 -5.99
N PRO A 121 -27.55 35.40 -6.88
CA PRO A 121 -27.01 35.91 -8.14
C PRO A 121 -25.81 36.83 -7.92
N GLY A 122 -24.73 36.62 -8.70
CA GLY A 122 -23.53 37.45 -8.60
C GLY A 122 -22.66 37.19 -7.37
N SER A 123 -22.87 36.06 -6.67
CA SER A 123 -22.07 35.70 -5.50
C SER A 123 -20.60 35.48 -5.82
N PHE A 124 -20.27 34.99 -7.02
CA PHE A 124 -18.91 34.61 -7.38
C PHE A 124 -18.21 35.68 -8.23
N SER A 125 -17.03 36.09 -7.81
CA SER A 125 -16.30 37.20 -8.44
C SER A 125 -15.45 36.72 -9.62
N LYS A 126 -15.08 37.63 -10.54
CA LYS A 126 -14.13 37.30 -11.63
C LYS A 126 -12.76 36.86 -11.10
N ALA A 127 -12.28 37.47 -10.02
CA ALA A 127 -10.99 37.15 -9.43
C ALA A 127 -11.00 35.74 -8.83
N GLU A 128 -12.13 35.35 -8.23
CA GLU A 128 -12.35 34.01 -7.70
C GLU A 128 -12.36 32.95 -8.80
N TYR A 129 -13.11 33.16 -9.90
CA TYR A 129 -13.07 32.27 -11.06
C TYR A 129 -11.67 32.12 -11.64
N GLN A 130 -10.92 33.23 -11.78
CA GLN A 130 -9.56 33.22 -12.33
C GLN A 130 -8.59 32.46 -11.42
N ALA A 131 -8.60 32.74 -10.12
CA ALA A 131 -7.74 32.05 -9.16
C ALA A 131 -8.04 30.56 -9.08
N SER A 132 -9.33 30.20 -8.99
CA SER A 132 -9.76 28.80 -8.95
C SER A 132 -9.45 28.05 -10.25
N ALA A 133 -9.64 28.69 -11.42
CA ALA A 133 -9.32 28.07 -12.70
C ALA A 133 -7.81 27.80 -12.83
N HIS A 134 -6.97 28.73 -12.34
CA HIS A 134 -5.53 28.57 -12.33
C HIS A 134 -5.09 27.45 -11.37
N LEU A 135 -5.75 27.33 -10.22
CA LEU A 135 -5.56 26.22 -9.28
C LEU A 135 -5.97 24.87 -9.91
N ALA A 136 -7.14 24.78 -10.54
CA ALA A 136 -7.62 23.57 -11.21
C ALA A 136 -6.70 23.14 -12.37
N ALA A 137 -6.19 24.09 -13.14
CA ALA A 137 -5.17 23.83 -14.15
C ALA A 137 -3.88 23.25 -13.53
N SER A 138 -3.48 23.76 -12.36
CA SER A 138 -2.34 23.25 -11.60
C SER A 138 -2.57 21.83 -11.07
N ILE A 139 -3.80 21.51 -10.62
CA ILE A 139 -4.22 20.15 -10.23
C ILE A 139 -4.20 19.22 -11.45
N CYS A 140 -4.69 19.65 -12.61
CA CYS A 140 -4.54 18.91 -13.87
C CYS A 140 -3.08 18.57 -14.14
N SER A 141 -2.18 19.56 -14.05
CA SER A 141 -0.74 19.36 -14.25
C SER A 141 -0.13 18.37 -13.25
N ARG A 142 -0.51 18.46 -11.96
CA ARG A 142 0.04 17.61 -10.90
C ARG A 142 -0.55 16.20 -10.90
N TRP A 143 -1.84 16.04 -11.11
CA TRP A 143 -2.56 14.77 -10.88
C TRP A 143 -3.11 14.13 -12.16
N GLY A 144 -3.03 14.80 -13.31
CA GLY A 144 -3.54 14.26 -14.56
C GLY A 144 -5.07 14.28 -14.66
N VAL A 145 -5.76 15.06 -13.82
CA VAL A 145 -7.22 15.24 -13.84
C VAL A 145 -7.64 16.00 -15.11
N PRO A 146 -8.44 15.40 -16.02
CA PRO A 146 -8.91 16.10 -17.21
C PRO A 146 -9.79 17.31 -16.90
N MET A 147 -9.65 18.40 -17.67
CA MET A 147 -10.45 19.62 -17.48
C MET A 147 -11.77 19.55 -18.26
N ASP A 148 -12.65 18.64 -17.86
CA ASP A 148 -13.97 18.43 -18.46
C ASP A 148 -15.07 18.25 -17.39
N ARG A 149 -16.34 18.21 -17.80
CA ARG A 149 -17.49 18.09 -16.88
C ARG A 149 -17.71 16.69 -16.30
N THR A 150 -16.91 15.70 -16.69
CA THR A 150 -16.94 14.36 -16.09
C THR A 150 -15.95 14.24 -14.93
N HIS A 151 -14.88 15.04 -14.93
CA HIS A 151 -13.84 15.06 -13.90
C HIS A 151 -13.82 16.33 -13.04
N VAL A 152 -14.43 17.41 -13.52
CA VAL A 152 -14.62 18.65 -12.75
C VAL A 152 -16.12 18.84 -12.56
N ILE A 153 -16.61 18.52 -11.36
CA ILE A 153 -18.03 18.45 -11.03
C ILE A 153 -18.39 19.44 -9.92
N GLY A 154 -19.67 19.77 -9.77
CA GLY A 154 -20.18 20.46 -8.58
C GLY A 154 -20.58 19.47 -7.51
N HIS A 155 -20.62 19.90 -6.25
CA HIS A 155 -21.08 19.06 -5.14
C HIS A 155 -22.47 18.48 -5.38
N PHE A 156 -23.39 19.26 -5.98
CA PHE A 156 -24.73 18.81 -6.35
C PHE A 156 -24.78 17.60 -7.29
N GLN A 157 -23.65 17.22 -7.91
CA GLN A 157 -23.54 16.05 -8.78
C GLN A 157 -22.98 14.81 -8.08
N VAL A 158 -22.49 14.95 -6.85
CA VAL A 158 -21.99 13.83 -6.05
C VAL A 158 -23.17 12.97 -5.60
N PRO A 159 -23.22 11.67 -5.93
CA PRO A 159 -24.32 10.78 -5.51
C PRO A 159 -24.39 10.63 -3.99
N ASP A 160 -25.60 10.41 -3.48
CA ASP A 160 -25.84 9.88 -2.14
C ASP A 160 -25.77 8.34 -2.19
N ASP A 161 -24.82 7.75 -1.47
CA ASP A 161 -24.58 6.30 -1.41
C ASP A 161 -25.62 5.54 -0.56
N HIS A 162 -26.37 6.24 0.29
CA HIS A 162 -27.45 5.70 1.10
C HIS A 162 -28.83 5.84 0.44
N HIS A 163 -28.97 6.77 -0.52
CA HIS A 163 -30.24 7.02 -1.21
C HIS A 163 -30.05 7.10 -2.74
N PRO A 164 -30.04 5.94 -3.44
CA PRO A 164 -29.86 5.90 -4.89
C PRO A 164 -30.85 6.80 -5.65
N GLY A 165 -30.31 7.69 -6.48
CA GLY A 165 -31.08 8.68 -7.25
C GLY A 165 -31.11 10.08 -6.63
N LEU A 166 -30.61 10.25 -5.40
CA LEU A 166 -30.32 11.56 -4.81
C LEU A 166 -28.85 11.95 -5.01
N PHE A 167 -28.58 13.25 -4.99
CA PHE A 167 -27.26 13.85 -5.24
C PHE A 167 -27.00 15.01 -4.28
N GLY A 168 -25.76 15.49 -4.24
CA GLY A 168 -25.26 16.43 -3.23
C GLY A 168 -24.61 15.74 -2.02
N GLY A 169 -24.16 14.50 -2.18
CA GLY A 169 -23.70 13.65 -1.07
C GLY A 169 -24.79 13.38 -0.03
N GLU A 170 -24.40 12.86 1.14
CA GLU A 170 -25.30 12.52 2.26
C GLU A 170 -26.22 13.69 2.69
N SER A 171 -25.78 14.93 2.49
CA SER A 171 -26.52 16.14 2.89
C SER A 171 -27.38 16.78 1.78
N HIS A 172 -27.47 16.17 0.59
CA HIS A 172 -28.20 16.69 -0.58
C HIS A 172 -27.87 18.13 -0.94
N ARG A 173 -26.59 18.44 -0.88
CA ARG A 173 -26.00 19.74 -1.19
C ARG A 173 -26.31 20.20 -2.62
N THR A 174 -26.49 21.51 -2.78
CA THR A 174 -26.84 22.12 -4.09
C THR A 174 -25.73 23.01 -4.64
N ASP A 175 -24.65 23.21 -3.90
CA ASP A 175 -23.50 24.02 -4.31
C ASP A 175 -22.78 23.42 -5.53
N PRO A 176 -22.17 24.26 -6.39
CA PRO A 176 -22.05 25.72 -6.28
C PRO A 176 -23.30 26.50 -6.77
N GLY A 177 -24.43 25.81 -6.94
CA GLY A 177 -25.70 26.42 -7.31
C GLY A 177 -25.83 26.83 -8.78
N PRO A 178 -27.00 27.35 -9.19
CA PRO A 178 -27.30 27.68 -10.59
C PRO A 178 -26.53 28.91 -11.11
N TYR A 179 -25.94 29.72 -10.23
CA TYR A 179 -25.22 30.93 -10.61
C TYR A 179 -23.72 30.72 -10.85
N TRP A 180 -23.24 29.49 -10.66
CA TRP A 180 -21.90 29.10 -11.08
C TRP A 180 -21.85 28.91 -12.61
N ASP A 181 -21.09 29.76 -13.30
CA ASP A 181 -20.90 29.69 -14.74
C ASP A 181 -19.84 28.64 -15.10
N TRP A 182 -20.31 27.41 -15.27
CA TRP A 182 -19.48 26.27 -15.66
C TRP A 182 -18.74 26.48 -16.98
N SER A 183 -19.35 27.18 -17.95
CA SER A 183 -18.73 27.38 -19.26
C SER A 183 -17.58 28.36 -19.16
N TYR A 184 -17.78 29.45 -18.42
CA TYR A 184 -16.73 30.41 -18.13
C TYR A 184 -15.58 29.76 -17.34
N TYR A 185 -15.89 29.07 -16.24
CA TYR A 185 -14.88 28.42 -15.40
C TYR A 185 -14.01 27.43 -16.17
N LEU A 186 -14.63 26.48 -16.89
CA LEU A 186 -13.87 25.49 -17.65
C LEU A 186 -13.11 26.09 -18.83
N SER A 187 -13.60 27.18 -19.44
CA SER A 187 -12.85 27.86 -20.49
C SER A 187 -11.54 28.46 -19.96
N LEU A 188 -11.57 29.05 -18.75
CA LEU A 188 -10.40 29.58 -18.07
C LEU A 188 -9.46 28.43 -17.67
N ALA A 189 -9.97 27.40 -17.00
CA ALA A 189 -9.15 26.29 -16.50
C ALA A 189 -8.47 25.53 -17.65
N ALA A 190 -9.20 25.28 -18.75
CA ALA A 190 -8.62 24.64 -19.94
C ALA A 190 -7.62 25.56 -20.68
N SER A 191 -7.80 26.88 -20.63
CA SER A 191 -6.83 27.84 -21.15
C SER A 191 -5.53 27.78 -20.35
N ASP A 192 -5.62 27.87 -19.03
CA ASP A 192 -4.47 27.84 -18.13
C ASP A 192 -3.75 26.49 -18.17
N ALA A 193 -4.50 25.38 -18.23
CA ALA A 193 -3.94 24.04 -18.34
C ALA A 193 -3.08 23.86 -19.58
N ARG A 194 -3.39 24.55 -20.70
CA ARG A 194 -2.58 24.53 -21.93
C ARG A 194 -1.21 25.18 -21.75
N ALA A 195 -1.06 26.10 -20.79
CA ALA A 195 0.21 26.75 -20.48
C ALA A 195 1.08 25.93 -19.52
N LEU A 196 0.54 24.89 -18.89
CA LEU A 196 1.25 24.03 -17.94
C LEU A 196 1.65 22.68 -18.57
N PRO A 197 2.71 22.04 -18.07
CA PRO A 197 3.02 20.67 -18.45
C PRO A 197 1.87 19.75 -18.01
N SER A 198 1.68 18.69 -18.78
CA SER A 198 0.70 17.63 -18.51
C SER A 198 1.48 16.32 -18.59
N PRO A 199 2.36 16.02 -17.62
CA PRO A 199 3.05 14.75 -17.55
C PRO A 199 2.06 13.61 -17.23
N PRO A 200 2.44 12.35 -17.48
CA PRO A 200 1.61 11.23 -17.10
C PRO A 200 1.62 11.07 -15.58
N ARG A 201 0.59 10.42 -15.05
CA ARG A 201 0.46 10.04 -13.64
C ARG A 201 0.03 8.59 -13.54
N MET A 202 0.83 7.82 -12.82
CA MET A 202 0.50 6.46 -12.43
C MET A 202 -0.59 6.49 -11.36
N MET A 203 -1.50 5.51 -11.43
CA MET A 203 -2.71 5.51 -10.60
C MET A 203 -2.50 4.81 -9.27
N VAL A 204 -2.19 3.52 -9.29
CA VAL A 204 -1.91 2.72 -8.09
C VAL A 204 -0.69 1.85 -8.36
N ASP A 205 -0.08 1.34 -7.29
CA ASP A 205 1.09 0.50 -7.42
C ASP A 205 0.82 -0.70 -8.34
N PRO A 206 1.73 -0.99 -9.29
CA PRO A 206 1.66 -2.19 -10.10
C PRO A 206 1.67 -3.45 -9.22
N VAL A 207 0.98 -4.48 -9.65
CA VAL A 207 0.95 -5.76 -8.94
C VAL A 207 1.71 -6.80 -9.74
N ALA A 208 2.72 -7.42 -9.13
CA ALA A 208 3.48 -8.50 -9.70
C ALA A 208 3.07 -9.85 -9.10
N VAL A 209 2.96 -10.87 -9.95
CA VAL A 209 2.59 -12.24 -9.57
C VAL A 209 3.66 -13.22 -10.05
N ASN A 210 3.99 -14.19 -9.18
CA ASN A 210 4.96 -15.24 -9.43
C ASN A 210 4.54 -16.18 -10.57
N GLY A 211 5.49 -16.46 -11.46
CA GLY A 211 5.57 -17.66 -12.29
C GLY A 211 6.66 -18.61 -11.80
N LEU A 212 6.95 -19.67 -12.59
CA LEU A 212 7.98 -20.67 -12.25
C LEU A 212 9.40 -20.11 -12.44
N ASP A 213 9.63 -19.50 -13.59
CA ASP A 213 10.85 -18.85 -14.06
C ASP A 213 10.50 -17.48 -14.64
N SER A 214 9.38 -16.92 -14.19
CA SER A 214 8.78 -15.73 -14.75
C SER A 214 8.05 -14.95 -13.68
N ALA A 215 7.71 -13.72 -14.00
CA ALA A 215 6.76 -12.91 -13.26
C ALA A 215 5.92 -12.11 -14.25
N THR A 216 4.65 -11.94 -13.93
CA THR A 216 3.77 -11.04 -14.68
C THR A 216 3.43 -9.87 -13.78
N VAL A 217 3.71 -8.66 -14.27
CA VAL A 217 3.34 -7.40 -13.62
C VAL A 217 2.18 -6.78 -14.38
N THR A 218 1.18 -6.31 -13.64
CA THR A 218 -0.04 -5.65 -14.16
C THR A 218 -0.19 -4.29 -13.49
N TRP A 219 -0.69 -3.30 -14.23
CA TRP A 219 -0.92 -1.95 -13.72
C TRP A 219 -2.21 -1.36 -14.28
N GLN A 220 -2.75 -0.33 -13.62
CA GLN A 220 -3.83 0.47 -14.18
C GLN A 220 -3.29 1.45 -15.23
N PRO A 221 -4.07 1.77 -16.28
CA PRO A 221 -3.69 2.81 -17.24
C PRO A 221 -3.35 4.12 -16.54
N ALA A 222 -2.14 4.63 -16.78
CA ALA A 222 -1.73 5.97 -16.41
C ALA A 222 -2.63 7.02 -17.08
N ARG A 223 -2.75 8.19 -16.45
CA ARG A 223 -3.56 9.30 -16.93
C ARG A 223 -2.70 10.52 -17.16
N SER A 224 -3.17 11.43 -18.01
CA SER A 224 -2.60 12.76 -18.21
C SER A 224 -3.78 13.66 -18.52
N CYS A 225 -3.79 14.89 -18.03
CA CYS A 225 -4.98 15.72 -18.14
C CYS A 225 -5.23 16.22 -19.57
N ARG A 226 -4.21 16.20 -20.44
CA ARG A 226 -4.32 16.69 -21.83
C ARG A 226 -3.58 15.86 -22.86
N LEU A 227 -2.41 15.33 -22.53
CA LEU A 227 -1.57 14.64 -23.51
C LEU A 227 -1.88 13.13 -23.54
N PRO A 228 -1.77 12.48 -24.71
CA PRO A 228 -1.87 11.03 -24.76
C PRO A 228 -0.64 10.40 -24.09
N ILE A 229 -0.86 9.32 -23.36
CA ILE A 229 0.24 8.41 -22.97
C ILE A 229 0.85 7.84 -24.25
N LEU A 230 2.19 7.84 -24.35
CA LEU A 230 2.91 7.35 -25.51
C LEU A 230 3.32 5.88 -25.36
N GLY A 231 3.60 5.44 -24.14
CA GLY A 231 3.97 4.07 -23.84
C GLY A 231 4.37 3.87 -22.40
N TYR A 232 4.78 2.64 -22.10
CA TYR A 232 5.29 2.24 -20.79
C TYR A 232 6.67 1.58 -20.95
N THR A 233 7.57 1.91 -20.04
CA THR A 233 8.79 1.14 -19.81
C THR A 233 8.62 0.37 -18.51
N VAL A 234 8.91 -0.93 -18.52
CA VAL A 234 8.92 -1.75 -17.31
C VAL A 234 10.33 -2.25 -17.07
N LEU A 235 10.89 -1.97 -15.90
CA LEU A 235 12.22 -2.41 -15.47
C LEU A 235 12.08 -3.44 -14.34
N ALA A 236 12.72 -4.60 -14.50
CA ALA A 236 12.82 -5.61 -13.46
C ALA A 236 14.19 -5.55 -12.77
N GLU A 237 14.17 -5.49 -11.45
CA GLU A 237 15.37 -5.50 -10.61
C GLU A 237 15.31 -6.72 -9.68
N PRO A 238 16.42 -7.46 -9.50
CA PRO A 238 17.74 -7.27 -10.11
C PRO A 238 17.81 -7.76 -11.57
N GLY A 239 18.86 -7.36 -12.30
CA GLY A 239 19.17 -7.89 -13.64
C GLY A 239 18.88 -6.93 -14.80
N ASP A 240 18.43 -5.71 -14.50
CA ASP A 240 18.22 -4.60 -15.44
C ASP A 240 17.43 -4.99 -16.70
N LEU A 241 16.53 -5.97 -16.56
CA LEU A 241 15.70 -6.42 -17.67
C LEU A 241 14.63 -5.36 -17.93
N SER A 242 14.54 -4.86 -19.15
CA SER A 242 13.56 -3.83 -19.52
C SER A 242 12.68 -4.26 -20.68
N SER A 243 11.45 -3.74 -20.68
CA SER A 243 10.49 -3.89 -21.78
C SER A 243 9.83 -2.56 -22.07
N TYR A 244 9.79 -2.18 -23.35
CA TYR A 244 9.00 -1.04 -23.82
C TYR A 244 7.70 -1.52 -24.45
N LEU A 245 6.59 -0.90 -24.08
CA LEU A 245 5.23 -1.34 -24.41
C LEU A 245 4.38 -0.18 -24.94
N PRO A 246 3.38 -0.46 -25.79
CA PRO A 246 2.51 0.58 -26.32
C PRO A 246 1.63 1.20 -25.22
N ALA A 247 1.09 2.40 -25.49
CA ALA A 247 0.23 3.15 -24.58
C ALA A 247 -1.02 2.39 -24.07
N THR A 248 -1.45 1.34 -24.76
CA THR A 248 -2.60 0.51 -24.36
C THR A 248 -2.22 -0.66 -23.45
N ALA A 249 -0.94 -0.87 -23.17
CA ALA A 249 -0.49 -2.00 -22.36
C ALA A 249 -0.79 -1.75 -20.87
N THR A 250 -1.30 -2.79 -20.22
CA THR A 250 -1.57 -2.83 -18.77
C THR A 250 -0.94 -4.06 -18.11
N SER A 251 -0.06 -4.77 -18.83
CA SER A 251 0.66 -5.94 -18.31
C SER A 251 1.97 -6.18 -19.06
N ALA A 252 2.95 -6.76 -18.37
CA ALA A 252 4.19 -7.28 -18.93
C ALA A 252 4.56 -8.61 -18.27
N THR A 253 5.07 -9.56 -19.04
CA THR A 253 5.61 -10.82 -18.49
C THR A 253 7.11 -10.89 -18.76
N PHE A 254 7.88 -11.03 -17.70
CA PHE A 254 9.32 -11.28 -17.74
C PHE A 254 9.56 -12.77 -17.56
N ASN A 255 10.28 -13.38 -18.50
CA ASN A 255 10.61 -14.80 -18.49
C ASN A 255 12.10 -15.00 -18.21
N ASN A 256 12.49 -16.25 -17.91
CA ASN A 256 13.86 -16.64 -17.56
C ASN A 256 14.41 -15.91 -16.33
N LEU A 257 13.53 -15.56 -15.38
CA LEU A 257 13.92 -15.02 -14.08
C LEU A 257 14.55 -16.12 -13.23
N GLN A 258 15.52 -15.75 -12.42
CA GLN A 258 16.21 -16.69 -11.55
C GLN A 258 15.30 -17.12 -10.41
N SER A 259 15.03 -18.44 -10.33
CA SER A 259 14.23 -19.01 -9.26
C SER A 259 14.88 -18.76 -7.89
N GLY A 260 14.07 -18.32 -6.92
CA GLY A 260 14.51 -17.98 -5.56
C GLY A 260 15.07 -16.57 -5.39
N THR A 261 15.22 -15.79 -6.47
CA THR A 261 15.64 -14.39 -6.41
C THR A 261 14.43 -13.47 -6.20
N ILE A 262 14.56 -12.48 -5.33
CA ILE A 262 13.51 -11.46 -5.10
C ILE A 262 13.58 -10.44 -6.24
N TYR A 263 12.46 -10.21 -6.92
CA TYR A 263 12.30 -9.21 -7.97
C TYR A 263 11.26 -8.16 -7.61
N THR A 264 11.49 -6.92 -8.04
CA THR A 264 10.51 -5.82 -8.11
C THR A 264 10.47 -5.26 -9.52
N PHE A 265 9.32 -4.69 -9.90
CA PHE A 265 9.10 -4.15 -11.24
C PHE A 265 8.72 -2.67 -11.14
N THR A 266 9.52 -1.79 -11.74
CA THR A 266 9.20 -0.38 -11.86
C THR A 266 8.52 -0.15 -13.20
N VAL A 267 7.27 0.33 -13.17
CA VAL A 267 6.49 0.69 -14.36
C VAL A 267 6.53 2.20 -14.52
N THR A 268 7.06 2.67 -15.64
CA THR A 268 7.19 4.08 -16.00
C THR A 268 6.27 4.43 -17.16
N ALA A 269 5.28 5.29 -16.93
CA ALA A 269 4.47 5.90 -17.98
C ALA A 269 5.21 7.09 -18.61
N ILE A 270 5.07 7.30 -19.92
CA ILE A 270 5.79 8.35 -20.64
C ILE A 270 4.82 9.12 -21.56
N ASP A 271 4.93 10.44 -21.58
CA ASP A 271 4.31 11.30 -22.61
C ASP A 271 5.27 12.41 -23.11
N GLY A 272 4.77 13.36 -23.89
CA GLY A 272 5.56 14.46 -24.46
C GLY A 272 6.06 15.50 -23.46
N ASN A 273 5.57 15.49 -22.22
CA ASN A 273 5.94 16.44 -21.15
C ASN A 273 6.74 15.79 -20.02
N GLY A 274 6.81 14.46 -19.96
CA GLY A 274 7.62 13.79 -18.94
C GLY A 274 7.25 12.33 -18.73
N GLN A 275 7.52 11.86 -17.52
CA GLN A 275 7.30 10.48 -17.12
C GLN A 275 6.91 10.42 -15.63
N ASP A 276 6.26 9.33 -15.24
CA ASP A 276 5.95 9.02 -13.86
C ASP A 276 6.07 7.51 -13.63
N SER A 277 6.46 7.10 -12.42
CA SER A 277 6.81 5.70 -12.14
C SER A 277 6.30 5.22 -10.78
N LEU A 278 5.84 3.97 -10.74
CA LEU A 278 5.52 3.25 -9.51
C LEU A 278 6.17 1.87 -9.53
N THR A 279 6.49 1.34 -8.34
CA THR A 279 7.17 0.05 -8.17
C THR A 279 6.21 -0.98 -7.60
N SER A 280 6.27 -2.19 -8.13
CA SER A 280 5.41 -3.28 -7.69
C SER A 280 5.77 -3.83 -6.32
N ASN A 281 4.86 -4.63 -5.76
CA ASN A 281 5.23 -5.59 -4.71
C ASN A 281 6.39 -6.50 -5.17
N ALA A 282 7.14 -7.03 -4.18
CA ALA A 282 8.17 -8.01 -4.44
C ALA A 282 7.58 -9.38 -4.80
N VAL A 283 8.27 -10.11 -5.67
CA VAL A 283 7.96 -11.49 -6.07
C VAL A 283 9.22 -12.34 -6.06
N ILE A 284 9.08 -13.65 -5.91
CA ILE A 284 10.21 -14.59 -5.88
C ILE A 284 9.86 -15.72 -6.86
N PRO A 285 10.23 -15.64 -8.14
CA PRO A 285 9.92 -16.69 -9.11
C PRO A 285 10.36 -18.07 -8.59
N GLY A 286 9.56 -19.09 -8.86
CA GLY A 286 9.82 -20.46 -8.40
C GLY A 286 8.59 -21.15 -7.84
N ARG A 287 8.67 -22.47 -7.66
CA ARG A 287 7.67 -23.24 -6.90
C ARG A 287 8.03 -23.22 -5.42
N CYS A 288 7.04 -23.21 -4.53
CA CYS A 288 7.27 -23.28 -3.08
C CYS A 288 8.30 -22.24 -2.58
N ASN A 289 8.31 -21.05 -3.19
CA ASN A 289 9.36 -20.04 -3.12
C ASN A 289 9.35 -19.22 -1.82
N ALA A 290 8.27 -19.29 -1.04
CA ALA A 290 8.19 -18.71 0.30
C ALA A 290 7.97 -19.84 1.31
N VAL A 291 9.05 -20.21 2.02
CA VAL A 291 9.07 -21.29 3.02
C VAL A 291 9.30 -20.67 4.39
N GLU A 292 8.50 -21.08 5.38
CA GLU A 292 8.62 -20.66 6.77
C GLU A 292 8.79 -21.87 7.68
N LEU A 293 9.57 -21.72 8.74
CA LEU A 293 9.81 -22.75 9.75
C LEU A 293 9.72 -22.12 11.14
N SER A 294 8.83 -22.66 11.98
CA SER A 294 8.70 -22.29 13.38
C SER A 294 8.80 -23.52 14.29
N ALA A 295 9.11 -23.29 15.55
CA ALA A 295 9.21 -24.33 16.57
C ALA A 295 8.32 -23.97 17.76
N LEU A 296 7.47 -24.91 18.19
CA LEU A 296 6.77 -24.83 19.47
C LEU A 296 7.70 -25.37 20.56
N GLY A 297 8.11 -24.47 21.45
CA GLY A 297 9.21 -24.67 22.39
C GLY A 297 10.42 -23.85 21.93
N ASN A 298 10.70 -22.76 22.64
CA ASN A 298 11.79 -21.85 22.26
C ASN A 298 13.13 -22.56 22.41
N SER A 299 14.02 -22.40 21.43
CA SER A 299 15.42 -22.77 21.61
C SER A 299 16.08 -21.85 22.66
N PRO A 300 16.90 -22.37 23.59
CA PRO A 300 17.28 -23.77 23.76
C PRO A 300 16.25 -24.59 24.56
N GLN A 301 16.21 -25.91 24.35
CA GLN A 301 15.43 -26.86 25.16
C GLN A 301 16.30 -27.97 25.77
N PRO A 302 15.98 -28.48 26.98
CA PRO A 302 16.73 -29.57 27.58
C PRO A 302 16.56 -30.89 26.81
N TYR A 303 17.58 -31.75 26.91
CA TYR A 303 17.51 -33.14 26.47
C TYR A 303 16.25 -33.83 27.03
N GLY A 304 15.56 -34.60 26.18
CA GLY A 304 14.30 -35.25 26.50
C GLY A 304 13.04 -34.42 26.18
N SER A 305 13.20 -33.16 25.80
CA SER A 305 12.08 -32.31 25.36
C SER A 305 11.42 -32.82 24.08
N LYS A 306 10.13 -32.50 23.93
CA LYS A 306 9.37 -32.67 22.69
C LYS A 306 9.28 -31.32 22.00
N VAL A 307 9.93 -31.20 20.85
CA VAL A 307 9.90 -30.00 20.01
C VAL A 307 8.97 -30.27 18.84
N LEU A 308 7.97 -29.42 18.63
CA LEU A 308 7.12 -29.49 17.45
C LEU A 308 7.58 -28.44 16.46
N LEU A 309 8.15 -28.88 15.34
CA LEU A 309 8.46 -28.00 14.23
C LEU A 309 7.26 -27.91 13.30
N HIS A 310 6.92 -26.70 12.87
CA HIS A 310 5.85 -26.41 11.94
C HIS A 310 6.42 -25.67 10.72
N GLY A 311 6.17 -26.22 9.54
CA GLY A 311 6.51 -25.61 8.26
C GLY A 311 5.31 -24.97 7.60
N ALA A 312 5.50 -23.84 6.94
CA ALA A 312 4.52 -23.28 6.03
C ALA A 312 5.18 -23.02 4.67
N ALA A 313 4.36 -23.01 3.62
CA ALA A 313 4.83 -22.62 2.31
C ALA A 313 3.71 -22.02 1.47
N THR A 314 4.04 -20.97 0.72
CA THR A 314 3.17 -20.38 -0.30
C THR A 314 3.83 -20.48 -1.68
N GLY A 315 3.11 -20.13 -2.75
CA GLY A 315 3.59 -20.31 -4.13
C GLY A 315 3.62 -21.75 -4.63
N CYS A 316 2.97 -22.67 -3.91
CA CYS A 316 2.80 -24.07 -4.31
C CYS A 316 1.36 -24.53 -4.09
N ARG A 317 0.83 -25.31 -5.04
CA ARG A 317 -0.60 -25.68 -5.05
C ARG A 317 -0.90 -26.87 -4.15
N ILE A 318 0.03 -27.81 -4.06
CA ILE A 318 -0.11 -29.03 -3.26
C ILE A 318 1.19 -29.28 -2.48
N PRO A 319 1.46 -28.53 -1.40
CA PRO A 319 2.73 -28.64 -0.69
C PRO A 319 2.93 -30.00 -0.03
N ARG A 320 4.19 -30.47 -0.08
CA ARG A 320 4.70 -31.61 0.68
C ARG A 320 5.94 -31.16 1.44
N TYR A 321 6.04 -31.57 2.70
CA TYR A 321 7.08 -31.13 3.64
C TYR A 321 7.95 -32.30 4.09
N ALA A 322 9.27 -32.10 4.06
CA ALA A 322 10.28 -32.99 4.61
C ALA A 322 11.20 -32.22 5.56
N PHE A 323 11.74 -32.89 6.56
CA PHE A 323 12.62 -32.28 7.57
C PHE A 323 13.93 -33.04 7.67
N ALA A 324 15.04 -32.31 7.72
CA ALA A 324 16.37 -32.86 7.91
C ALA A 324 17.07 -32.16 9.07
N LEU A 325 18.01 -32.87 9.69
CA LEU A 325 18.81 -32.40 10.82
C LEU A 325 20.29 -32.53 10.49
N LEU A 326 21.06 -31.50 10.84
CA LEU A 326 22.51 -31.52 10.91
C LEU A 326 22.90 -31.55 12.39
N SER A 327 23.41 -32.70 12.84
CA SER A 327 23.80 -32.89 14.24
C SER A 327 25.00 -32.00 14.63
N PRO A 328 25.14 -31.63 15.92
CA PRO A 328 26.28 -30.86 16.41
C PRO A 328 27.60 -31.52 16.03
N GLY A 329 28.50 -30.77 15.40
CA GLY A 329 29.81 -31.27 14.94
C GLY A 329 29.78 -32.18 13.71
N SER A 330 28.60 -32.49 13.15
CA SER A 330 28.48 -33.24 11.89
C SER A 330 28.63 -32.33 10.68
N GLY A 331 29.27 -32.82 9.62
CA GLY A 331 29.23 -32.22 8.28
C GLY A 331 28.14 -32.80 7.38
N THR A 332 27.35 -33.77 7.87
CA THR A 332 26.39 -34.53 7.07
C THR A 332 24.96 -34.34 7.57
N TRP A 333 24.09 -33.87 6.69
CA TRP A 333 22.65 -33.78 6.93
C TRP A 333 22.00 -35.16 6.89
N THR A 334 21.04 -35.39 7.79
CA THR A 334 20.25 -36.63 7.85
C THR A 334 18.78 -36.32 7.69
N LEU A 335 18.08 -37.06 6.81
CA LEU A 335 16.63 -36.92 6.64
C LEU A 335 15.92 -37.46 7.89
N ALA A 336 15.38 -36.57 8.70
CA ALA A 336 14.68 -36.92 9.94
C ALA A 336 13.21 -37.29 9.69
N ARG A 337 12.62 -36.70 8.64
CA ARG A 337 11.26 -37.01 8.20
C ARG A 337 11.13 -36.86 6.68
N PRO A 338 10.67 -37.91 5.96
CA PRO A 338 10.42 -37.83 4.52
C PRO A 338 9.19 -36.97 4.19
N TYR A 339 9.01 -36.68 2.90
CA TYR A 339 7.91 -35.87 2.41
C TYR A 339 6.53 -36.40 2.79
N SER A 340 5.68 -35.53 3.33
CA SER A 340 4.25 -35.78 3.50
C SER A 340 3.43 -34.49 3.38
N SER A 341 2.11 -34.58 3.35
CA SER A 341 1.23 -33.39 3.40
C SER A 341 1.18 -32.73 4.78
N ALA A 342 1.58 -33.43 5.85
CA ALA A 342 1.55 -32.87 7.19
C ALA A 342 2.72 -31.88 7.36
N PRO A 343 2.45 -30.60 7.72
CA PRO A 343 3.48 -29.56 7.84
C PRO A 343 4.31 -29.67 9.13
N VAL A 344 4.23 -30.78 9.85
CA VAL A 344 4.78 -30.90 11.20
C VAL A 344 5.82 -32.00 11.34
N PHE A 345 6.86 -31.74 12.13
CA PHE A 345 7.80 -32.75 12.61
C PHE A 345 7.88 -32.71 14.14
N TYR A 346 7.50 -33.82 14.76
CA TYR A 346 7.64 -34.03 16.20
C TYR A 346 9.03 -34.57 16.52
N TRP A 347 9.94 -33.68 16.90
CA TRP A 347 11.30 -34.04 17.28
C TRP A 347 11.36 -34.32 18.78
N ARG A 348 11.52 -35.59 19.15
CA ARG A 348 11.90 -35.99 20.51
C ARG A 348 13.41 -35.93 20.60
N THR A 349 13.96 -35.08 21.48
CA THR A 349 15.42 -34.92 21.60
C THR A 349 16.09 -36.08 22.34
N THR A 350 15.31 -37.03 22.89
CA THR A 350 15.84 -38.29 23.43
C THR A 350 16.58 -39.08 22.34
N GLY A 351 17.81 -39.51 22.62
CA GLY A 351 18.66 -40.23 21.65
C GLY A 351 19.42 -39.34 20.67
N TYR A 352 19.26 -38.01 20.76
CA TYR A 352 20.07 -37.03 20.03
C TYR A 352 21.15 -36.44 20.96
N ALA A 353 22.34 -36.13 20.41
CA ALA A 353 23.40 -35.48 21.17
C ALA A 353 22.98 -34.07 21.62
N SER A 354 23.42 -33.62 22.79
CA SER A 354 23.29 -32.21 23.16
C SER A 354 24.17 -31.34 22.27
N GLY A 355 23.69 -30.14 21.95
CA GLY A 355 24.41 -29.15 21.15
C GLY A 355 23.50 -28.40 20.18
N THR A 356 24.12 -27.62 19.31
CA THR A 356 23.43 -26.81 18.30
C THR A 356 23.21 -27.61 17.02
N TYR A 357 21.96 -27.79 16.63
CA TYR A 357 21.53 -28.40 15.38
C TYR A 357 21.26 -27.31 14.34
N SER A 358 21.55 -27.61 13.07
CA SER A 358 20.85 -26.94 11.97
C SER A 358 19.68 -27.82 11.56
N ILE A 359 18.51 -27.22 11.39
CA ILE A 359 17.29 -27.87 10.93
C ILE A 359 16.98 -27.36 9.54
N ARG A 360 16.71 -28.25 8.60
CA ARG A 360 16.26 -27.90 7.26
C ARG A 360 14.83 -28.35 7.05
N LEU A 361 13.96 -27.41 6.71
CA LEU A 361 12.66 -27.68 6.12
C LEU A 361 12.82 -27.67 4.60
N MET A 362 12.39 -28.74 3.93
CA MET A 362 12.30 -28.81 2.48
C MET A 362 10.84 -28.93 2.07
N VAL A 363 10.45 -28.19 1.03
CA VAL A 363 9.08 -28.16 0.51
C VAL A 363 9.09 -28.42 -0.99
N ARG A 364 8.13 -29.22 -1.47
CA ARG A 364 7.87 -29.40 -2.90
C ARG A 364 6.38 -29.43 -3.21
N ASP A 365 6.01 -29.06 -4.42
CA ASP A 365 4.67 -29.27 -4.95
C ASP A 365 4.52 -30.75 -5.36
N ALA A 366 3.48 -31.42 -4.89
CA ALA A 366 3.23 -32.83 -5.17
C ALA A 366 3.10 -33.15 -6.67
N ARG A 367 2.90 -32.14 -7.52
CA ARG A 367 2.83 -32.26 -8.98
C ARG A 367 4.19 -32.43 -9.66
N GLY A 368 5.30 -32.30 -8.94
CA GLY A 368 6.64 -32.45 -9.48
C GLY A 368 7.63 -33.07 -8.48
N PRO A 369 8.79 -33.55 -8.95
CA PRO A 369 9.80 -34.12 -8.07
C PRO A 369 10.45 -33.06 -7.15
N GLY A 370 10.47 -31.80 -7.59
CA GLY A 370 11.19 -30.67 -6.99
C GLY A 370 12.14 -30.06 -8.02
N THR A 371 12.31 -28.74 -8.00
CA THR A 371 13.17 -27.98 -8.91
C THR A 371 14.67 -28.22 -8.65
N TYR A 372 15.03 -28.47 -7.39
CA TYR A 372 16.40 -28.73 -6.94
C TYR A 372 16.51 -30.15 -6.40
N SER A 373 17.72 -30.72 -6.45
CA SER A 373 18.02 -32.05 -5.91
C SER A 373 19.26 -32.02 -5.02
N SER A 374 19.23 -32.80 -3.95
CA SER A 374 20.36 -33.02 -3.05
C SER A 374 20.37 -34.46 -2.55
N VAL A 375 21.36 -34.82 -1.74
CA VAL A 375 21.38 -36.11 -1.02
C VAL A 375 20.16 -36.33 -0.11
N LEU A 376 19.46 -35.25 0.27
CA LEU A 376 18.24 -35.31 1.09
C LEU A 376 16.96 -35.52 0.26
N GLY A 377 17.07 -35.53 -1.08
CA GLY A 377 15.95 -35.58 -2.01
C GLY A 377 15.78 -34.29 -2.80
N SER A 378 14.71 -34.27 -3.60
CA SER A 378 14.36 -33.13 -4.44
C SER A 378 13.32 -32.22 -3.77
N TYR A 379 13.48 -30.92 -3.93
CA TYR A 379 12.66 -29.87 -3.31
C TYR A 379 12.50 -28.69 -4.25
N ASP A 380 11.44 -27.91 -4.07
CA ASP A 380 11.21 -26.66 -4.77
C ASP A 380 11.69 -25.45 -3.94
N GLY A 381 11.58 -25.54 -2.60
CA GLY A 381 12.11 -24.54 -1.67
C GLY A 381 12.64 -25.19 -0.40
N TYR A 382 13.51 -24.49 0.32
CA TYR A 382 13.98 -24.92 1.64
C TYR A 382 14.26 -23.72 2.55
N LEU A 383 14.26 -23.96 3.85
CA LEU A 383 14.69 -23.00 4.87
C LEU A 383 15.51 -23.72 5.94
N ASP A 384 16.62 -23.11 6.34
CA ASP A 384 17.45 -23.59 7.45
C ASP A 384 17.23 -22.73 8.70
N ALA A 385 17.17 -23.37 9.85
CA ALA A 385 17.08 -22.73 11.16
C ALA A 385 18.03 -23.39 12.16
N ILE A 386 18.42 -22.65 13.20
CA ILE A 386 19.30 -23.17 14.25
C ILE A 386 18.45 -23.51 15.48
N TYR A 387 18.74 -24.66 16.12
CA TYR A 387 18.06 -25.07 17.34
C TYR A 387 19.02 -25.77 18.31
N THR A 388 18.99 -25.38 19.58
CA THR A 388 19.95 -25.85 20.58
C THR A 388 19.28 -26.79 21.58
N VAL A 389 19.87 -27.98 21.76
CA VAL A 389 19.49 -28.95 22.80
C VAL A 389 20.53 -28.92 23.90
N THR A 390 20.14 -28.55 25.12
CA THR A 390 21.06 -28.53 26.28
C THR A 390 21.17 -29.91 26.91
N ALA A 391 22.34 -30.21 27.49
CA ALA A 391 22.53 -31.41 28.28
C ALA A 391 21.60 -31.42 29.50
N THR A 392 21.22 -32.60 29.99
CA THR A 392 20.52 -32.71 31.28
C THR A 392 21.38 -32.08 32.38
N PRO A 393 20.80 -31.28 33.29
CA PRO A 393 21.53 -30.88 34.49
C PRO A 393 21.94 -32.16 35.22
N ASN A 394 23.25 -32.43 35.32
CA ASN A 394 23.72 -33.53 36.12
C ASN A 394 23.26 -33.29 37.56
N SER A 395 22.49 -34.21 38.12
CA SER A 395 22.42 -34.36 39.57
C SER A 395 23.83 -34.68 40.05
N SER A 396 24.56 -33.66 40.51
CA SER A 396 25.82 -33.85 41.20
C SER A 396 25.57 -34.77 42.39
N VAL A 397 26.19 -35.94 42.41
CA VAL A 397 26.33 -36.74 43.63
C VAL A 397 27.11 -35.87 44.61
N ALA A 398 26.42 -35.31 45.59
CA ALA A 398 27.06 -34.64 46.71
C ALA A 398 27.73 -35.72 47.57
N VAL A 399 29.05 -35.85 47.47
CA VAL A 399 29.82 -36.55 48.50
C VAL A 399 29.91 -35.58 49.69
N SER A 400 29.15 -35.87 50.73
CA SER A 400 29.26 -35.19 52.03
C SER A 400 30.63 -35.49 52.64
N PRO A 401 31.39 -34.47 53.11
CA PRO A 401 32.54 -34.69 53.96
C PRO A 401 32.08 -34.65 55.41
N GLU A 402 31.92 -35.81 56.05
CA GLU A 402 31.85 -35.85 57.52
C GLU A 402 32.66 -37.01 58.12
N PHE A 403 33.51 -36.61 59.07
CA PHE A 403 34.18 -37.37 60.14
C PHE A 403 35.34 -38.34 59.80
N ILE A 404 36.56 -37.78 59.78
CA ILE A 404 37.71 -38.44 60.42
C ILE A 404 37.81 -37.88 61.85
N ARG A 405 37.29 -38.63 62.84
CA ARG A 405 37.79 -38.58 64.21
C ARG A 405 38.89 -39.63 64.32
N HIS A 406 40.11 -39.18 64.59
CA HIS A 406 41.18 -40.04 65.10
C HIS A 406 40.77 -40.59 66.47
N PHE A 407 41.07 -41.86 66.76
CA PHE A 407 41.77 -42.31 67.97
C PHE A 407 42.15 -43.79 67.84
N SER A 408 43.42 -44.09 68.11
CA SER A 408 43.79 -45.01 69.20
C SER A 408 45.30 -44.99 69.45
N ALA A 409 45.72 -44.26 70.48
CA ALA A 409 46.49 -44.75 71.63
C ALA A 409 46.44 -43.70 72.73
#